data_AF-A0A925WME2-F1
#
_entry.id   AF-A0A925WME2-F1
#
_cell.length_a   1.000
_cell.length_b   1.000
_cell.length_c   1.000
_cell.angle_alpha   90.00
_cell.angle_beta   90.00
_cell.angle_gamma   90.00
#
_symmetry.space_group_name_H-M   'P 1'
#
loop_
_entity.id
_entity.type
_entity.pdbx_description
1 polymer ?
#
loop_
_entity_poly.entity_id
_entity_poly.type
_entity_poly.pdbx_seq_one_letter_code
_entity_poly.pdbx_strand_id
1 'polypeptide(L)' 'MKIHALRCATVTVKAVHRVARLPTIGLRYLDIMLSRRFTEPMPVWVWVIEHPEGVIVIDTGENIRVFDPDYYS' A
#
# COMPACT_ATOMS: atom_id res chain seq x y z
N MET A 1 -25.03 11.17 2.71
CA MET A 1 -23.85 10.43 2.23
C MET A 1 -22.77 11.41 1.83
N LYS A 2 -21.63 11.39 2.52
CA LYS A 2 -20.38 12.06 2.10
C LYS A 2 -19.23 11.06 2.15
N ILE A 3 -18.28 11.18 1.24
CA ILE A 3 -17.12 10.30 1.13
C ILE A 3 -15.87 11.17 1.16
N HIS A 4 -14.96 10.86 2.08
CA HIS A 4 -13.69 11.55 2.26
C HIS A 4 -12.55 10.62 1.88
N ALA A 5 -11.62 11.11 1.05
CA ALA A 5 -10.37 10.44 0.75
C ALA A 5 -9.25 11.06 1.60
N LEU A 6 -8.71 10.29 2.54
CA LEU A 6 -7.62 10.72 3.41
C LEU A 6 -6.31 10.12 2.91
N ARG A 7 -5.37 10.96 2.47
CA ARG A 7 -4.01 10.51 2.14
C ARG A 7 -3.19 10.46 3.42
N CYS A 8 -2.97 9.27 3.97
CA CYS A 8 -2.29 9.11 5.25
C CYS A 8 -0.77 9.03 5.11
N ALA A 9 -0.27 8.49 4.00
CA ALA A 9 1.16 8.35 3.73
C ALA A 9 1.44 8.25 2.23
N THR A 10 2.72 8.09 1.90
CA THR A 10 3.17 7.62 0.60
C THR A 10 4.12 6.43 0.76
N VAL A 11 4.04 5.47 -0.14
CA VAL A 11 4.91 4.29 -0.19
C VAL A 11 5.59 4.20 -1.54
N THR A 12 6.85 3.76 -1.55
CA THR A 12 7.54 3.32 -2.76
C THR A 12 7.79 1.82 -2.68
N VAL A 13 7.45 1.10 -3.74
CA VAL A 13 7.72 -0.35 -3.84
C VAL A 13 8.49 -0.61 -5.12
N LYS A 14 9.19 -1.74 -5.22
CA LYS A 14 9.79 -2.13 -6.51
C LYS A 14 8.68 -2.18 -7.56
N ALA A 15 8.87 -1.52 -8.70
CA ALA A 15 7.84 -1.34 -9.72
C ALA A 15 7.22 -2.66 -10.21
N VAL A 16 8.00 -3.75 -10.14
CA VAL A 16 7.56 -5.11 -10.48
C VAL A 16 6.48 -5.66 -9.54
N HIS A 17 6.37 -5.18 -8.29
CA HIS A 17 5.24 -5.50 -7.40
C HIS A 17 3.91 -5.00 -7.98
N ARG A 18 3.91 -3.86 -8.69
CA ARG A 18 2.69 -3.25 -9.23
C ARG A 18 2.19 -3.96 -10.48
N VAL A 19 3.10 -4.43 -11.34
CA VAL A 19 2.75 -4.96 -12.67
C VAL A 19 2.72 -6.49 -12.73
N ALA A 20 3.40 -7.18 -11.81
CA ALA A 20 3.49 -8.64 -11.74
C ALA A 20 3.73 -9.30 -13.12
N ARG A 21 4.65 -8.72 -13.90
CA ARG A 21 4.78 -8.91 -15.37
C ARG A 21 5.14 -10.32 -15.84
N LEU A 22 5.67 -11.18 -14.97
CA LEU A 22 6.08 -12.54 -15.32
C LEU A 22 4.97 -13.56 -15.07
N PRO A 23 4.91 -14.67 -15.84
CA PRO A 23 3.74 -15.55 -15.86
C PRO A 23 3.63 -16.48 -14.65
N THR A 24 4.74 -16.82 -14.00
CA THR A 24 4.76 -17.76 -12.87
C THR A 24 5.16 -17.08 -11.57
N ILE A 25 4.67 -17.63 -10.45
CA ILE A 25 4.96 -17.09 -9.12
C ILE A 25 6.46 -17.12 -8.79
N GLY A 26 7.18 -18.19 -9.15
CA GLY A 26 8.63 -18.29 -8.93
C GLY A 26 9.42 -17.25 -9.72
N LEU A 27 9.05 -17.02 -10.98
CA LEU A 27 9.66 -15.98 -11.80
C LEU A 27 9.34 -14.58 -11.25
N ARG A 28 8.12 -14.33 -10.75
CA ARG A 28 7.76 -13.06 -10.11
C ARG A 28 8.59 -12.77 -8.86
N TYR A 29 8.82 -13.77 -8.01
CA TYR A 29 9.70 -13.60 -6.85
C TYR A 29 11.13 -13.29 -7.28
N LEU A 30 11.66 -14.00 -8.27
CA LEU A 30 12.98 -13.71 -8.82
C LEU A 30 13.06 -12.28 -9.37
N ASP A 31 12.04 -11.84 -10.11
CA ASP A 31 11.94 -10.47 -10.65
C ASP A 31 11.87 -9.42 -9.55
N ILE A 32 11.13 -9.67 -8.47
CA ILE A 32 11.08 -8.81 -7.29
C ILE A 32 12.46 -8.72 -6.63
N MET A 33 13.17 -9.84 -6.46
CA MET A 33 14.51 -9.84 -5.85
C MET A 33 15.52 -9.06 -6.72
N LEU A 34 15.52 -9.30 -8.03
CA LEU A 34 16.50 -8.72 -8.97
C LEU A 34 16.17 -7.28 -9.41
N SER A 35 14.92 -6.85 -9.31
CA SER A 35 14.51 -5.51 -9.71
C SER A 35 15.15 -4.44 -8.83
N ARG A 36 15.66 -3.37 -9.49
CA ARG A 36 16.26 -2.18 -8.85
C ARG A 36 15.41 -0.93 -8.97
N ARG A 37 14.34 -0.97 -9.79
CA ARG A 37 13.49 0.19 -10.05
C ARG A 37 12.35 0.23 -9.06
N PHE A 38 12.21 1.33 -8.34
CA PHE A 38 11.07 1.64 -7.49
C PHE A 38 10.01 2.43 -8.27
N THR A 39 8.77 2.41 -7.78
CA THR A 39 7.73 3.32 -8.22
C THR A 39 8.05 4.74 -7.76
N GLU A 40 7.45 5.73 -8.43
CA GLU A 40 7.23 7.03 -7.78
C GLU A 40 6.45 6.84 -6.47
N PRO A 41 6.55 7.77 -5.49
CA PRO A 41 5.76 7.71 -4.27
C PRO A 41 4.26 7.59 -4.58
N MET A 42 3.66 6.48 -4.15
CA MET A 42 2.23 6.21 -4.33
C MET A 42 1.49 6.51 -3.04
N PRO A 43 0.27 7.09 -3.09
CA PRO A 43 -0.49 7.39 -1.89
C PRO A 43 -1.00 6.13 -1.19
N VAL A 44 -1.00 6.16 0.15
CA VAL A 44 -1.74 5.23 1.02
C VAL A 44 -3.02 5.94 1.45
N TRP A 45 -4.17 5.33 1.15
CA TRP A 45 -5.49 5.94 1.32
C TRP A 45 -6.26 5.30 2.48
N VAL A 46 -7.00 6.13 3.20
CA VAL A 46 -8.11 5.73 4.07
C VAL A 46 -9.37 6.41 3.56
N TRP A 47 -10.49 5.71 3.56
CA TRP A 47 -11.78 6.28 3.16
C TRP A 47 -12.70 6.39 4.37
N VAL A 48 -13.29 7.56 4.56
CA VAL A 48 -14.30 7.78 5.60
C VAL A 48 -15.62 8.11 4.92
N ILE A 49 -16.65 7.35 5.27
CA ILE A 49 -17.99 7.48 4.70
C ILE A 49 -18.94 7.90 5.81
N GLU A 50 -19.52 9.09 5.67
CA GLU A 50 -20.64 9.54 6.51
C GLU A 50 -21.94 8.89 5.98
N HIS A 51 -22.34 7.77 6.58
CA HIS A 51 -23.58 7.05 6.29
C HIS A 51 -24.69 7.42 7.30
N PRO A 52 -25.98 7.44 6.92
CA PRO A 52 -27.09 7.64 7.86
C PRO A 52 -27.08 6.68 9.06
N GLU A 53 -26.53 5.49 8.89
CA GLU A 53 -26.41 4.47 9.94
C GLU A 53 -25.15 4.63 10.81
N GLY A 54 -24.23 5.52 10.44
CA GLY A 54 -22.98 5.77 11.17
C GLY A 54 -21.80 6.12 10.27
N VAL A 55 -20.67 6.44 10.91
CA VAL A 55 -19.40 6.64 10.19
C VAL A 55 -18.78 5.28 9.88
N ILE A 56 -18.49 5.02 8.61
CA ILE A 56 -17.80 3.82 8.15
C ILE A 56 -16.39 4.22 7.74
N VAL A 57 -15.39 3.55 8.30
CA VAL A 57 -13.98 3.72 7.96
C VAL A 57 -13.52 2.50 7.18
N ILE A 58 -13.00 2.71 5.98
CA ILE A 58 -12.43 1.65 5.13
C ILE A 58 -10.92 1.84 5.11
N ASP A 59 -10.23 0.76 5.51
CA ASP A 59 -8.79 0.74 5.76
C ASP A 59 -8.38 1.63 6.95
N THR A 60 -7.14 1.52 7.40
CA THR A 60 -6.57 2.32 8.51
C THR A 60 -5.22 2.95 8.17
N GLY A 61 -4.75 2.75 6.94
CA GLY A 61 -3.43 3.20 6.52
C GLY A 61 -2.35 2.31 7.12
N GLU A 62 -1.20 2.90 7.46
CA GLU A 62 -0.07 2.17 8.01
C GLU A 62 0.34 2.71 9.39
N ASN A 63 0.91 1.82 10.20
CA ASN A 63 1.44 2.18 11.51
C ASN A 63 2.82 2.86 11.34
N ILE A 64 3.07 3.98 12.05
CA ILE A 64 4.38 4.65 12.05
C ILE A 64 5.53 3.75 12.52
N ARG A 65 5.22 2.70 13.30
CA ARG A 65 6.17 1.69 13.74
C ARG A 65 6.74 0.84 12.60
N VAL A 66 6.21 0.94 11.37
CA VAL A 66 6.82 0.34 10.18
C VAL A 66 8.29 0.76 9.97
N PHE A 67 8.70 1.90 10.54
CA PHE A 67 10.07 2.40 10.51
C PHE A 67 10.97 1.87 11.63
N ASP A 68 10.40 1.15 12.60
CA ASP A 68 11.15 0.45 13.64
C ASP A 68 11.65 -0.89 13.08
N PRO A 69 12.99 -1.12 13.03
CA PRO A 69 13.57 -2.34 12.47
C PRO A 69 13.06 -3.64 13.12
N ASP A 70 12.62 -3.58 14.37
CA ASP A 70 12.18 -4.75 15.13
C ASP A 70 10.66 -4.93 15.13
N TYR A 71 9.90 -4.09 14.42
CA TYR A 71 8.44 -4.13 14.45
C TYR A 71 7.82 -5.39 13.84
N TYR A 72 8.48 -6.01 12.86
CA TYR A 72 8.03 -7.23 12.19
C TYR A 72 8.93 -8.45 12.44
N SER A 73 9.91 -8.31 13.35
CA SER A 73 10.92 -9.33 13.66
C SER A 73 10.46 -10.31 14.74
#